data_AF-A0A7C1AYJ6-F1
#
_entry.id   AF-A0A7C1AYJ6-F1
#
_cell.length_a   1.000
_cell.length_b   1.000
_cell.length_c   1.000
_cell.angle_alpha   90.00
_cell.angle_beta   90.00
_cell.angle_gamma   90.00
#
_symmetry.space_group_name_H-M   'P 1'
#
loop_
_entity.id
_entity.type
_entity.pdbx_description
1 polymer ?
#
loop_
_entity_poly.entity_id
_entity_poly.type
_entity_poly.pdbx_seq_one_letter_code
_entity_poly.pdbx_strand_id
1 'polypeptide(L)'
;MKVIHRDIKKNFIKLKAESLDDLWHLKHIIREGDLLEGKTFRREEQKTDKIRKERTEKKPVYLKIRSEKIEFHKDTNRLRVTGPIVEGEDTGSYHTFNIEEGSVIGITKQWKEYELDRIEEAVKNTDAPKILILNMDMGESLFGVVREYGVDFPASMNENIPGKYYSVKRKKEKENFFKNVAEKIIEILDRYSIEKFIIAGPGFVKEEFAKFLKEKYPQLNG
;
A
#
# COMPACT_ATOMS: atom_id res chain seq x y z
N MET A 1 -0.76 -6.66 -9.81
CA MET A 1 -1.57 -5.98 -10.84
C MET A 1 -2.27 -6.98 -11.75
N LYS A 2 -3.47 -6.65 -12.26
CA LYS A 2 -4.14 -7.48 -13.28
C LYS A 2 -4.51 -6.70 -14.53
N VAL A 3 -4.13 -7.21 -15.70
CA VAL A 3 -4.59 -6.71 -16.99
C VAL A 3 -5.96 -7.31 -17.30
N ILE A 4 -6.99 -6.47 -17.38
CA ILE A 4 -8.36 -6.89 -17.72
C ILE A 4 -8.54 -6.92 -19.24
N HIS A 5 -8.00 -5.93 -19.94
CA HIS A 5 -8.16 -5.79 -21.38
C HIS A 5 -7.00 -5.00 -21.98
N ARG A 6 -6.55 -5.40 -23.17
CA ARG A 6 -5.48 -4.72 -23.92
C ARG A 6 -5.93 -4.59 -25.38
N ASP A 7 -6.09 -3.36 -25.85
CA ASP A 7 -6.38 -3.02 -27.24
C ASP A 7 -5.21 -2.21 -27.81
N ILE A 8 -4.36 -2.91 -28.56
CA ILE A 8 -3.15 -2.33 -29.16
C ILE A 8 -3.51 -1.30 -30.23
N LYS A 9 -4.61 -1.49 -30.97
CA LYS A 9 -4.99 -0.57 -32.06
C LYS A 9 -5.40 0.79 -31.54
N LYS A 10 -6.03 0.82 -30.37
CA LYS A 10 -6.45 2.06 -29.69
C LYS A 10 -5.44 2.54 -28.67
N ASN A 11 -4.31 1.86 -28.53
CA ASN A 11 -3.33 2.11 -27.47
C ASN A 11 -3.97 2.18 -26.07
N PHE A 12 -4.91 1.27 -25.81
CA PHE A 12 -5.73 1.24 -24.60
C PHE A 12 -5.40 0.01 -23.77
N ILE A 13 -5.17 0.21 -22.47
CA ILE A 13 -4.98 -0.87 -21.50
C ILE A 13 -5.87 -0.62 -20.30
N LYS A 14 -6.65 -1.65 -19.93
CA LYS A 14 -7.50 -1.67 -18.73
C LYS A 14 -6.83 -2.51 -17.66
N LEU A 15 -6.54 -1.90 -16.53
CA LEU A 15 -5.80 -2.46 -15.41
C LEU A 15 -6.67 -2.47 -14.15
N LYS A 16 -6.48 -3.47 -13.31
CA LYS A 16 -6.95 -3.50 -11.93
C LYS A 16 -5.74 -3.43 -11.00
N ALA A 17 -5.76 -2.47 -10.08
CA ALA A 17 -4.81 -2.43 -8.98
C ALA A 17 -5.24 -3.48 -7.94
N GLU A 18 -4.36 -4.42 -7.61
CA GLU A 18 -4.59 -5.51 -6.66
C GLU A 18 -3.71 -5.38 -5.42
N SER A 19 -2.71 -4.51 -5.45
CA SER A 19 -1.86 -4.21 -4.28
C SER A 19 -1.48 -2.72 -4.21
N LEU A 20 -0.93 -2.31 -3.06
CA LEU A 20 -0.30 -0.99 -2.91
C LEU A 20 0.89 -0.78 -3.85
N ASP A 21 1.67 -1.84 -4.09
CA ASP A 21 2.82 -1.82 -5.01
C ASP A 21 2.36 -1.49 -6.45
N ASP A 22 1.17 -1.96 -6.85
CA ASP A 22 0.58 -1.60 -8.14
C ASP A 22 0.28 -0.10 -8.28
N LEU A 23 -0.13 0.56 -7.19
CA LEU A 23 -0.37 2.01 -7.21
C LEU A 23 0.94 2.78 -7.45
N TRP A 24 2.05 2.27 -6.91
CA TRP A 24 3.36 2.84 -7.20
C TRP A 24 3.77 2.61 -8.67
N HIS A 25 3.51 1.43 -9.23
CA HIS A 25 3.71 1.18 -10.67
C HIS A 25 2.87 2.11 -11.53
N LEU A 26 1.57 2.25 -11.23
CA LEU A 26 0.67 3.16 -11.94
C LEU A 26 1.13 4.61 -11.88
N LYS A 27 1.69 5.06 -10.75
CA LYS A 27 2.27 6.40 -10.62
C LYS A 27 3.42 6.65 -11.60
N HIS A 28 4.20 5.63 -11.95
CA HIS A 28 5.29 5.75 -12.94
C HIS A 28 4.86 5.49 -14.38
N ILE A 29 3.73 4.79 -14.57
CA ILE A 29 3.13 4.53 -15.88
C ILE A 29 2.33 5.75 -16.38
N ILE A 30 1.55 6.39 -15.51
CA ILE A 30 0.69 7.52 -15.85
C ILE A 30 1.53 8.79 -15.90
N ARG A 31 1.43 9.52 -17.01
CA ARG A 31 2.13 10.78 -17.27
C ARG A 31 1.13 11.86 -17.62
N GLU A 32 1.54 13.10 -17.39
CA GLU A 32 0.80 14.27 -17.85
C GLU A 32 0.44 14.15 -19.35
N GLY A 33 -0.83 14.43 -19.67
CA GLY A 33 -1.40 14.31 -21.02
C GLY A 33 -2.06 12.96 -21.32
N ASP A 34 -1.79 11.91 -20.54
CA ASP A 34 -2.41 10.59 -20.74
C ASP A 34 -3.91 10.66 -20.43
N LEU A 35 -4.71 9.86 -21.14
CA LEU A 35 -6.15 9.78 -20.90
C LEU A 35 -6.45 8.63 -19.94
N LEU A 36 -7.12 8.96 -18.84
CA LEU A 36 -7.52 8.01 -17.82
C LEU A 36 -9.04 7.90 -17.78
N GLU A 37 -9.58 6.68 -17.84
CA GLU A 37 -11.01 6.42 -17.78
C GLU A 37 -11.38 5.40 -16.69
N GLY A 38 -12.55 5.58 -16.08
CA GLY A 38 -12.98 4.70 -15.01
C GLY A 38 -14.33 5.08 -14.42
N LYS A 39 -14.89 4.16 -13.63
CA LYS A 39 -16.09 4.42 -12.82
C LYS A 39 -15.70 5.21 -11.57
N THR A 40 -16.42 6.28 -11.29
CA THR A 40 -16.28 7.12 -10.09
C THR A 40 -17.65 7.53 -9.57
N PHE A 41 -17.70 8.08 -8.36
CA PHE A 41 -18.93 8.61 -7.80
C PHE A 41 -18.90 10.14 -7.84
N ARG A 42 -20.00 10.76 -8.27
CA ARG A 42 -20.18 12.21 -8.27
C ARG A 42 -21.47 12.57 -7.54
N ARG A 43 -21.44 13.73 -6.88
CA ARG A 43 -22.63 14.29 -6.21
C ARG A 43 -23.28 15.25 -7.18
N GLU A 44 -24.56 15.08 -7.47
CA GLU A 44 -25.30 16.10 -8.22
C GLU A 44 -25.40 17.38 -7.38
N GLU A 45 -25.09 18.51 -7.99
CA GLU A 45 -25.55 19.80 -7.47
C GLU A 45 -27.00 19.98 -7.93
N GLN A 46 -27.95 19.77 -7.02
CA GLN A 46 -29.32 20.20 -7.29
C GLN A 46 -29.34 21.73 -7.32
N LYS A 47 -29.57 22.30 -8.50
CA LYS A 47 -30.05 23.68 -8.64
C LYS A 47 -31.50 23.75 -8.18
N THR A 48 -31.73 23.82 -6.88
CA THR A 48 -33.06 24.04 -6.31
C THR A 48 -33.03 25.28 -5.42
N ASP A 49 -33.91 26.25 -5.68
CA ASP A 49 -34.18 27.48 -4.90
C ASP A 49 -34.73 27.23 -3.48
N LYS A 50 -34.47 26.07 -2.87
CA LYS A 50 -34.96 25.74 -1.52
C LYS A 50 -33.85 25.86 -0.49
N ILE A 51 -34.18 26.57 0.58
CA ILE A 51 -33.35 26.92 1.76
C ILE A 51 -32.80 25.68 2.51
N ARG A 52 -33.25 24.46 2.18
CA ARG A 52 -32.85 23.22 2.86
C ARG A 52 -32.02 22.33 1.94
N LYS A 53 -30.73 22.19 2.24
CA LYS A 53 -29.80 21.26 1.58
C LYS A 53 -30.20 19.81 1.91
N GLU A 54 -30.96 19.17 1.04
CA GLU A 54 -31.11 17.71 1.08
C GLU A 54 -29.75 17.05 0.80
N ARG A 55 -29.45 15.94 1.49
CA ARG A 55 -28.23 15.15 1.26
C ARG A 55 -28.32 14.53 -0.13
N THR A 56 -27.76 15.20 -1.14
CA THR A 56 -27.71 14.66 -2.49
C THR A 56 -26.98 13.32 -2.53
N GLU A 57 -27.60 12.33 -3.16
CA GLU A 57 -27.04 11.00 -3.35
C GLU A 57 -25.86 11.03 -4.32
N LYS A 58 -24.88 10.15 -4.10
CA LYS A 58 -23.74 9.96 -5.00
C LYS A 58 -24.16 9.00 -6.12
N LYS A 59 -24.13 9.46 -7.38
CA LYS A 59 -24.40 8.61 -8.54
C LYS A 59 -23.09 8.06 -9.11
N PRO A 60 -23.05 6.77 -9.50
CA PRO A 60 -21.91 6.21 -10.23
C PRO A 60 -21.91 6.76 -11.65
N VAL A 61 -20.79 7.35 -12.06
CA VAL A 61 -20.56 7.92 -13.39
C VAL A 61 -19.30 7.32 -14.00
N TYR A 62 -19.26 7.20 -15.32
CA TYR A 62 -18.04 6.85 -16.05
C TYR A 62 -17.46 8.12 -16.64
N LEU A 63 -16.21 8.44 -16.28
CA LEU A 63 -15.54 9.65 -16.76
C LEU A 63 -14.24 9.26 -17.46
N LYS A 64 -13.84 10.08 -18.43
CA LYS A 64 -12.49 10.13 -18.97
C LYS A 64 -11.90 11.50 -18.67
N ILE A 65 -10.72 11.52 -18.06
CA ILE A 65 -9.97 12.76 -17.82
C ILE A 65 -8.67 12.75 -18.62
N ARG A 66 -8.16 13.94 -18.92
CA ARG A 66 -6.75 14.12 -19.27
C ARG A 66 -5.97 14.34 -18.00
N SER A 67 -4.97 13.52 -17.74
CA SER A 67 -4.15 13.63 -16.53
C SER A 67 -3.24 14.87 -16.57
N GLU A 68 -3.21 15.61 -15.46
CA GLU A 68 -2.32 16.77 -15.30
C GLU A 68 -1.50 16.65 -14.02
N LYS A 69 -2.13 16.25 -12.92
CA LYS A 69 -1.46 16.09 -11.63
C LYS A 69 -1.57 14.65 -11.13
N ILE A 70 -0.43 14.03 -10.83
CA ILE A 70 -0.34 12.64 -10.32
C ILE A 70 0.33 12.67 -8.94
N GLU A 71 -0.41 12.31 -7.89
CA GLU A 71 0.05 12.35 -6.50
C GLU A 71 -0.15 10.99 -5.82
N PHE A 72 0.95 10.38 -5.36
CA PHE A 72 0.90 9.14 -4.59
C PHE A 72 1.01 9.45 -3.10
N HIS A 73 -0.03 9.13 -2.34
CA HIS A 73 -0.07 9.32 -0.90
C HIS A 73 0.15 7.99 -0.18
N LYS A 74 1.39 7.74 0.26
CA LYS A 74 1.79 6.52 0.97
C LYS A 74 0.95 6.29 2.23
N ASP A 75 0.71 7.32 3.02
CA ASP A 75 0.01 7.18 4.31
C ASP A 75 -1.46 6.78 4.16
N THR A 76 -2.06 7.06 3.00
CA THR A 76 -3.47 6.76 2.72
C THR A 76 -3.66 5.74 1.61
N ASN A 77 -2.58 5.08 1.17
CA ASN A 77 -2.56 4.02 0.17
C ASN A 77 -3.38 4.35 -1.09
N ARG A 78 -3.23 5.58 -1.61
CA ARG A 78 -3.99 6.04 -2.78
C ARG A 78 -3.13 6.79 -3.79
N LEU A 79 -3.43 6.60 -5.06
CA LEU A 79 -2.92 7.39 -6.17
C LEU A 79 -4.02 8.34 -6.66
N ARG A 80 -3.76 9.65 -6.58
CA ARG A 80 -4.66 10.68 -7.08
C ARG A 80 -4.20 11.13 -8.45
N VAL A 81 -5.11 11.08 -9.42
CA VAL A 81 -4.89 11.61 -10.76
C VAL A 81 -5.95 12.67 -11.01
N THR A 82 -5.52 13.92 -11.16
CA THR A 82 -6.39 15.07 -11.37
C THR A 82 -6.19 15.63 -12.77
N GLY A 83 -7.29 16.08 -13.38
CA GLY A 83 -7.27 16.91 -14.58
C GLY A 83 -8.66 17.12 -15.16
N PRO A 84 -8.77 17.76 -16.34
CA PRO A 84 -10.05 18.09 -16.95
C PRO A 84 -10.75 16.85 -17.52
N ILE A 85 -12.07 16.79 -17.35
CA ILE A 85 -12.95 15.79 -17.96
C ILE A 85 -13.03 16.06 -19.47
N VAL A 86 -12.63 15.07 -20.26
CA VAL A 86 -12.71 15.11 -21.73
C VAL A 86 -13.90 14.34 -22.28
N GLU A 87 -14.45 13.40 -21.50
CA GLU A 87 -15.62 12.61 -21.88
C GLU A 87 -16.42 12.24 -20.63
N GLY A 88 -17.74 12.42 -20.68
CA GLY A 88 -18.67 12.13 -19.60
C GLY A 88 -19.45 13.35 -19.13
N GLU A 89 -20.10 13.21 -17.97
CA GLU A 89 -20.83 14.29 -17.33
C GLU A 89 -19.88 15.44 -16.92
N ASP A 90 -20.35 16.69 -17.02
CA ASP A 90 -19.58 17.90 -16.71
C ASP A 90 -18.26 18.05 -17.49
N THR A 91 -18.25 17.63 -18.76
CA THR A 91 -17.10 17.80 -19.67
C THR A 91 -16.56 19.24 -19.63
N GLY A 92 -15.24 19.39 -19.49
CA GLY A 92 -14.55 20.67 -19.28
C GLY A 92 -14.30 21.02 -17.80
N SER A 93 -15.04 20.43 -16.86
CA SER A 93 -14.75 20.56 -15.43
C SER A 93 -13.58 19.68 -15.01
N TYR A 94 -12.98 19.96 -13.85
CA TYR A 94 -11.92 19.13 -13.29
C TYR A 94 -12.49 17.98 -12.46
N HIS A 95 -11.80 16.84 -12.49
CA HIS A 95 -12.08 15.69 -11.63
C HIS A 95 -10.78 15.05 -11.15
N THR A 96 -10.85 14.42 -9.97
CA THR A 96 -9.75 13.64 -9.40
C THR A 96 -10.17 12.19 -9.25
N PHE A 97 -9.51 11.28 -9.98
CA PHE A 97 -9.61 9.86 -9.70
C PHE A 97 -8.81 9.52 -8.44
N ASN A 98 -9.46 8.90 -7.47
CA ASN A 98 -8.79 8.24 -6.34
C ASN A 98 -8.66 6.76 -6.69
N ILE A 99 -7.46 6.35 -7.05
CA ILE A 99 -7.13 4.96 -7.38
C ILE A 99 -6.60 4.32 -6.10
N GLU A 100 -7.32 3.31 -5.64
CA GLU A 100 -7.03 2.52 -4.44
C GLU A 100 -6.94 1.03 -4.83
N GLU A 101 -6.53 0.18 -3.90
CA GLU A 101 -6.56 -1.27 -4.10
C GLU A 101 -7.98 -1.73 -4.49
N GLY A 102 -8.06 -2.61 -5.49
CA GLY A 102 -9.31 -3.07 -6.10
C GLY A 102 -9.86 -2.17 -7.22
N SER A 103 -9.31 -0.95 -7.40
CA SER A 103 -9.77 -0.02 -8.44
C SER A 103 -9.46 -0.52 -9.85
N VAL A 104 -10.40 -0.27 -10.77
CA VAL A 104 -10.24 -0.58 -12.19
C VAL A 104 -10.17 0.71 -12.99
N ILE A 105 -9.08 0.87 -13.72
CA ILE A 105 -8.81 2.06 -14.55
C ILE A 105 -8.43 1.64 -15.96
N GLY A 106 -8.80 2.46 -16.94
CA GLY A 106 -8.36 2.37 -18.32
C GLY A 106 -7.40 3.51 -18.64
N ILE A 107 -6.28 3.21 -19.28
CA ILE A 107 -5.28 4.19 -19.70
C ILE A 107 -5.19 4.14 -21.22
N THR A 108 -5.34 5.30 -21.86
CA THR A 108 -5.07 5.49 -23.30
C THR A 108 -3.91 6.44 -23.45
N LYS A 109 -2.81 5.96 -24.05
CA LYS A 109 -1.59 6.74 -24.28
C LYS A 109 -0.72 6.08 -25.33
N GLN A 110 0.27 6.79 -25.88
CA GLN A 110 1.31 6.14 -26.68
C GLN A 110 2.23 5.33 -25.74
N TRP A 111 2.05 4.01 -25.73
CA TRP A 111 2.81 3.11 -24.86
C TRP A 111 4.24 2.96 -25.33
N LYS A 112 5.18 3.12 -24.39
CA LYS A 112 6.58 2.77 -24.63
C LYS A 112 6.86 1.37 -24.13
N GLU A 113 7.85 0.70 -24.72
CA GLU A 113 8.20 -0.70 -24.42
C GLU A 113 8.45 -0.91 -22.92
N TYR A 114 9.28 -0.08 -22.28
CA TYR A 114 9.54 -0.17 -20.84
C TYR A 114 8.30 0.05 -19.94
N GLU A 115 7.26 0.73 -20.43
CA GLU A 115 6.00 0.89 -19.67
C GLU A 115 5.19 -0.40 -19.72
N LEU A 116 5.23 -1.09 -20.85
CA LEU A 116 4.61 -2.41 -21.03
C LEU A 116 5.35 -3.47 -20.23
N ASP A 117 6.68 -3.47 -20.28
CA ASP A 117 7.52 -4.39 -19.50
C ASP A 117 7.26 -4.22 -18.00
N ARG A 118 7.14 -2.97 -17.54
CA ARG A 118 6.78 -2.66 -16.14
C ARG A 118 5.41 -3.21 -15.76
N ILE A 119 4.41 -3.12 -16.65
CA ILE A 119 3.09 -3.73 -16.39
C ILE A 119 3.24 -5.24 -16.27
N GLU A 120 3.99 -5.88 -17.17
CA GLU A 120 4.19 -7.33 -17.15
C GLU A 120 4.93 -7.79 -15.88
N GLU A 121 5.93 -7.04 -15.43
CA GLU A 121 6.63 -7.26 -14.17
C GLU A 121 5.68 -7.12 -12.96
N ALA A 122 4.89 -6.05 -12.91
CA ALA A 122 3.89 -5.83 -11.85
C ALA A 122 2.79 -6.90 -11.83
N VAL A 123 2.46 -7.49 -12.99
CA VAL A 123 1.54 -8.63 -13.07
C VAL A 123 2.19 -9.90 -12.50
N LYS A 124 3.44 -10.19 -12.87
CA LYS A 124 4.19 -11.36 -12.38
C LYS A 124 4.43 -11.32 -10.88
N ASN A 125 4.70 -10.13 -10.33
CA ASN A 125 5.02 -9.96 -8.91
C ASN A 125 3.78 -9.75 -8.02
N THR A 126 2.56 -9.80 -8.56
CA THR A 126 1.32 -9.64 -7.77
C THR A 126 1.26 -10.58 -6.57
N ASP A 127 1.71 -11.82 -6.76
CA ASP A 127 1.71 -12.88 -5.74
C ASP A 127 3.07 -13.02 -5.03
N ALA A 128 3.99 -12.08 -5.24
CA ALA A 128 5.29 -12.12 -4.59
C ALA A 128 5.09 -12.00 -3.06
N PRO A 129 5.72 -12.89 -2.26
CA PRO A 129 5.54 -12.87 -0.83
C PRO A 129 6.12 -11.58 -0.25
N LYS A 130 5.29 -10.82 0.45
CA LYS A 130 5.73 -9.70 1.28
C LYS A 130 6.55 -10.26 2.44
N ILE A 131 7.61 -9.57 2.84
CA ILE A 131 8.49 -10.00 3.93
C ILE A 131 8.60 -8.87 4.95
N LEU A 132 8.41 -9.23 6.22
CA LEU A 132 8.75 -8.38 7.35
C LEU A 132 10.19 -8.69 7.80
N ILE A 133 11.02 -7.69 7.97
CA ILE A 133 12.34 -7.79 8.58
C ILE A 133 12.27 -7.13 9.96
N LEU A 134 12.51 -7.91 11.01
CA LEU A 134 12.73 -7.42 12.35
C LEU A 134 14.23 -7.29 12.58
N ASN A 135 14.73 -6.07 12.77
CA ASN A 135 16.06 -5.87 13.33
C ASN A 135 15.93 -5.68 14.84
N MET A 136 16.67 -6.42 15.66
CA MET A 136 16.57 -6.34 17.11
C MET A 136 17.94 -6.40 17.80
N ASP A 137 18.05 -5.62 18.87
CA ASP A 137 19.06 -5.73 19.90
C ASP A 137 18.37 -5.69 21.29
N MET A 138 19.15 -5.79 22.36
CA MET A 138 18.63 -5.76 23.73
C MET A 138 17.92 -4.43 24.01
N GLY A 139 16.59 -4.47 24.07
CA GLY A 139 15.75 -3.29 24.34
C GLY A 139 15.43 -2.44 23.12
N GLU A 140 15.93 -2.77 21.93
CA GLU A 140 15.65 -2.01 20.72
C GLU A 140 15.16 -2.91 19.60
N SER A 141 14.12 -2.48 18.89
CA SER A 141 13.68 -3.19 17.69
C SER A 141 13.17 -2.23 16.61
N LEU A 142 13.42 -2.58 15.36
CA LEU A 142 12.98 -1.87 14.17
C LEU A 142 12.31 -2.86 13.23
N PHE A 143 11.10 -2.51 12.78
CA PHE A 143 10.29 -3.32 11.89
C PHE A 143 10.36 -2.70 10.49
N GLY A 144 10.78 -3.47 9.49
CA GLY A 144 10.85 -3.05 8.09
C GLY A 144 10.03 -3.98 7.19
N VAL A 145 9.06 -3.44 6.47
CA VAL A 145 8.29 -4.20 5.47
C VAL A 145 8.91 -3.96 4.10
N VAL A 146 9.35 -5.04 3.46
CA VAL A 146 9.93 -4.98 2.11
C VAL A 146 8.81 -4.87 1.08
N ARG A 147 8.92 -3.86 0.22
CA ARG A 147 8.03 -3.51 -0.88
C ARG A 147 8.81 -3.44 -2.18
N GLU A 148 8.12 -3.45 -3.31
CA GLU A 148 8.79 -3.30 -4.62
C GLU A 148 9.40 -1.91 -4.78
N TYR A 149 8.82 -0.91 -4.11
CA TYR A 149 9.30 0.47 -4.15
C TYR A 149 10.29 0.83 -3.03
N GLY A 150 10.66 -0.10 -2.15
CA GLY A 150 11.59 0.14 -1.06
C GLY A 150 11.20 -0.55 0.25
N VAL A 151 11.61 0.04 1.38
CA VAL A 151 11.30 -0.48 2.72
C VAL A 151 10.50 0.54 3.49
N ASP A 152 9.34 0.11 4.01
CA ASP A 152 8.54 0.92 4.93
C ASP A 152 8.86 0.51 6.37
N PHE A 153 8.95 1.49 7.28
CA PHE A 153 9.25 1.25 8.69
C PHE A 153 8.00 1.51 9.55
N PRO A 154 7.06 0.54 9.65
CA PRO A 154 5.78 0.75 10.33
C PRO A 154 5.89 0.93 11.85
N ALA A 155 7.00 0.50 12.46
CA ALA A 155 7.19 0.59 13.90
C ALA A 155 8.67 0.54 14.29
N SER A 156 8.96 1.12 15.45
CA SER A 156 10.18 0.89 16.23
C SER A 156 9.80 0.81 17.71
N MET A 157 10.61 0.11 18.50
CA MET A 157 10.48 0.08 19.95
C MET A 157 11.81 0.32 20.62
N ASN A 158 11.75 1.01 21.76
CA ASN A 158 12.87 1.20 22.65
C ASN A 158 12.39 0.98 24.09
N GLU A 159 13.01 0.04 24.79
CA GLU A 159 12.74 -0.34 26.16
C GLU A 159 14.04 -0.37 26.96
N ASN A 160 14.01 0.24 28.15
CA ASN A 160 15.18 0.25 29.02
C ASN A 160 15.34 -1.09 29.74
N ILE A 161 16.30 -1.90 29.28
CA ILE A 161 16.65 -3.16 29.92
C ILE A 161 17.74 -2.94 30.98
N PRO A 162 17.49 -3.28 32.27
CA PRO A 162 18.48 -3.12 33.33
C PRO A 162 19.81 -3.83 33.04
N GLY A 163 20.90 -3.23 33.53
CA GLY A 163 22.25 -3.78 33.41
C GLY A 163 22.43 -5.13 34.11
N LYS A 164 23.55 -5.81 33.81
CA LYS A 164 23.85 -7.19 34.25
C LYS A 164 23.76 -7.42 35.77
N TYR A 165 23.99 -6.39 36.58
CA TYR A 165 23.93 -6.45 38.05
C TYR A 165 22.53 -6.72 38.62
N TYR A 166 21.47 -6.46 37.85
CA TYR A 166 20.08 -6.66 38.29
C TYR A 166 19.45 -7.88 37.61
N SER A 167 20.00 -9.08 37.85
CA SER A 167 19.70 -10.31 37.10
C SER A 167 18.20 -10.67 37.03
N VAL A 168 17.49 -10.61 38.16
CA VAL A 168 16.05 -10.96 38.24
C VAL A 168 15.20 -9.94 37.48
N LYS A 169 15.43 -8.64 37.71
CA LYS A 169 14.70 -7.56 37.04
C LYS A 169 14.99 -7.56 35.53
N ARG A 170 16.25 -7.74 35.15
CA ARG A 170 16.69 -7.84 33.75
C ARG A 170 16.01 -8.98 33.01
N LYS A 171 15.88 -10.16 33.63
CA LYS A 171 15.19 -11.30 33.01
C LYS A 171 13.71 -10.97 32.76
N LYS A 172 13.03 -10.38 33.74
CA LYS A 172 11.63 -9.97 33.63
C LYS A 172 11.40 -8.92 32.53
N GLU A 173 12.19 -7.85 32.51
CA GLU A 173 12.03 -6.78 31.50
C GLU A 173 12.37 -7.29 30.09
N LYS A 174 13.38 -8.15 29.96
CA LYS A 174 13.69 -8.79 28.68
C LYS A 174 12.53 -9.64 28.16
N GLU A 175 11.88 -10.40 29.05
CA GLU A 175 10.73 -11.22 28.70
C GLU A 175 9.52 -10.38 28.30
N ASN A 176 9.31 -9.24 28.98
CA ASN A 176 8.29 -8.25 28.60
C ASN A 176 8.58 -7.66 27.21
N PHE A 177 9.82 -7.24 26.96
CA PHE A 177 10.24 -6.73 25.66
C PHE A 177 9.97 -7.75 24.54
N PHE A 178 10.35 -9.01 24.75
CA PHE A 178 10.07 -10.08 23.79
C PHE A 178 8.57 -10.26 23.55
N LYS A 179 7.75 -10.21 24.60
CA LYS A 179 6.28 -10.26 24.48
C LYS A 179 5.76 -9.11 23.60
N ASN A 180 6.18 -7.88 23.89
CA ASN A 180 5.75 -6.68 23.16
C ASN A 180 6.14 -6.75 21.68
N VAL A 181 7.39 -7.17 21.40
CA VAL A 181 7.87 -7.39 20.03
C VAL A 181 7.03 -8.46 19.31
N ALA A 182 6.74 -9.59 19.95
CA ALA A 182 5.93 -10.66 19.36
C ALA A 182 4.49 -10.20 19.04
N GLU A 183 3.85 -9.47 19.95
CA GLU A 183 2.52 -8.90 19.72
C GLU A 183 2.52 -7.91 18.55
N LYS A 184 3.58 -7.12 18.42
CA LYS A 184 3.72 -6.18 17.30
C LYS A 184 3.99 -6.88 15.96
N ILE A 185 4.74 -7.98 15.96
CA ILE A 185 4.88 -8.83 14.76
C ILE A 185 3.49 -9.25 14.30
N ILE A 186 2.65 -9.80 15.17
CA ILE A 186 1.29 -10.27 14.82
C ILE A 186 0.46 -9.12 14.22
N GLU A 187 0.46 -7.95 14.86
CA GLU A 187 -0.26 -6.77 14.36
C GLU A 187 0.19 -6.37 12.95
N ILE A 188 1.51 -6.39 12.68
CA ILE A 188 2.08 -6.02 11.38
C ILE A 188 1.80 -7.09 10.33
N LEU A 189 1.94 -8.38 10.68
CA LEU A 189 1.66 -9.48 9.77
C LEU A 189 0.21 -9.44 9.28
N ASP A 190 -0.74 -9.21 10.18
CA ASP A 190 -2.17 -9.09 9.85
C ASP A 190 -2.43 -7.84 9.00
N ARG A 191 -1.97 -6.66 9.45
CA ARG A 191 -2.19 -5.38 8.76
C ARG A 191 -1.72 -5.40 7.30
N TYR A 192 -0.59 -6.05 7.02
CA TYR A 192 0.03 -6.03 5.70
C TYR A 192 -0.17 -7.34 4.91
N SER A 193 -0.89 -8.30 5.48
CA SER A 193 -1.09 -9.66 4.96
C SER A 193 0.25 -10.30 4.58
N ILE A 194 1.18 -10.31 5.54
CA ILE A 194 2.52 -10.87 5.42
C ILE A 194 2.51 -12.26 6.04
N GLU A 195 3.01 -13.26 5.32
CA GLU A 195 3.06 -14.64 5.80
C GLU A 195 4.38 -14.97 6.51
N LYS A 196 5.46 -14.29 6.15
CA LYS A 196 6.82 -14.61 6.61
C LYS A 196 7.56 -13.39 7.10
N PHE A 197 8.39 -13.60 8.12
CA PHE A 197 9.28 -12.57 8.63
C PHE A 197 10.68 -13.13 8.90
N ILE A 198 11.67 -12.25 8.92
CA ILE A 198 13.08 -12.54 9.15
C ILE A 198 13.50 -11.78 10.41
N ILE A 199 14.18 -12.47 11.33
CA ILE A 199 14.78 -11.85 12.52
C ILE A 199 16.27 -11.62 12.25
N ALA A 200 16.69 -10.37 12.31
CA ALA A 200 18.06 -9.91 12.16
C ALA A 200 18.50 -9.16 13.42
N GLY A 201 19.80 -9.14 13.68
CA GLY A 201 20.35 -8.47 14.86
C GLY A 201 21.78 -8.92 15.17
N PRO A 202 22.57 -8.08 15.87
CA PRO A 202 23.88 -8.46 16.36
C PRO A 202 23.78 -9.42 17.55
N GLY A 203 24.83 -10.20 17.78
CA GLY A 203 24.95 -11.07 18.96
C GLY A 203 23.92 -12.21 19.00
N PHE A 204 23.48 -12.55 20.21
CA PHE A 204 22.67 -13.73 20.53
C PHE A 204 21.17 -13.43 20.75
N VAL A 205 20.77 -12.15 20.71
CA VAL A 205 19.42 -11.71 21.11
C VAL A 205 18.36 -12.26 20.17
N LYS A 206 18.65 -12.30 18.86
CA LYS A 206 17.75 -12.87 17.85
C LYS A 206 17.52 -14.37 18.06
N GLU A 207 18.54 -15.14 18.45
CA GLU A 207 18.42 -16.58 18.71
C GLU A 207 17.61 -16.85 19.97
N GLU A 208 17.82 -16.04 21.02
CA GLU A 208 17.03 -16.11 22.25
C GLU A 208 15.57 -15.75 22.00
N PHE A 209 15.32 -14.72 21.18
CA PHE A 209 13.96 -14.33 20.80
C PHE A 209 13.30 -15.39 19.91
N ALA A 210 14.01 -15.97 18.95
CA ALA A 210 13.50 -17.07 18.14
C ALA A 210 13.10 -18.30 18.98
N LYS A 211 13.87 -18.61 20.04
CA LYS A 211 13.50 -19.67 21.00
C LYS A 211 12.24 -19.30 21.79
N PHE A 212 12.15 -18.05 22.25
CA PHE A 212 10.97 -17.53 22.95
C PHE A 212 9.70 -17.62 22.09
N LEU A 213 9.78 -17.25 20.80
CA LEU A 213 8.67 -17.38 19.87
C LEU A 213 8.25 -18.84 19.69
N LYS A 214 9.21 -19.76 19.51
CA LYS A 214 8.91 -21.19 19.38
C LYS A 214 8.17 -21.78 20.57
N GLU A 215 8.50 -21.32 21.77
CA GLU A 215 7.91 -21.81 23.02
C GLU A 215 6.53 -21.20 23.29
N LYS A 216 6.36 -19.88 23.05
CA LYS A 216 5.17 -19.13 23.50
C LYS A 216 4.22 -18.66 22.41
N TYR A 217 4.69 -18.60 21.16
CA TYR A 217 3.95 -18.09 20.00
C TYR A 217 4.03 -19.08 18.82
N PRO A 218 3.49 -20.31 18.96
CA PRO A 218 3.60 -21.33 17.93
C PRO A 218 2.99 -20.92 16.58
N GLN A 219 2.03 -19.99 16.57
CA GLN A 219 1.44 -19.41 15.37
C GLN A 219 2.42 -18.54 14.55
N LEU A 220 3.53 -18.10 15.15
CA LEU A 220 4.60 -17.35 14.48
C LEU A 220 5.75 -18.25 14.03
N ASN A 221 5.63 -19.58 14.18
CA ASN A 221 6.60 -20.52 13.67
C ASN A 221 6.36 -20.75 12.18
N GLY A 222 7.24 -20.18 11.34
CA GLY A 222 7.24 -20.33 9.88
C GLY A 222 8.65 -20.26 9.32
#